data_AF-A0A6B3AL69-F1
#
_entry.id   AF-A0A6B3AL69-F1
#
_cell.length_a   1.000
_cell.length_b   1.000
_cell.length_c   1.000
_cell.angle_alpha   90.00
_cell.angle_beta   90.00
_cell.angle_gamma   90.00
#
_symmetry.space_group_name_H-M   'P 1'
#
loop_
_entity.id
_entity.type
_entity.pdbx_description
1 polymer ?
#
loop_
_entity_poly.entity_id
_entity_poly.type
_entity_poly.pdbx_seq_one_letter_code
_entity_poly.pdbx_strand_id
1 'polypeptide(L)'
;MGTPIEVVYCAGWNPRTRLPVGAMSEDRARERDKAGEPYAVLLGGGGRQRALLQVSWRDHYLGVFLFDEQQRRVRGYDYRELAAGLLHLRCYEEWRHTSADEPEFPKNGWHFALTARPDSEGAHVELNHRGSLHTVRDLPEQHRTLRRAQFGDWTAYADGRMLGFKTDDTLSLTLAAHEEQPESPAGAWSVPRGLRPRYLEALFTPGSRFADETFGAATVTAPHTAGVLRLPTGSVIAADPGTLSECDEPFTVPVPPGEYPVLIATMEWDGKGWGENTAAMLRVLDKPTVSWELAVRPGQDTRLLGEGEFYGFGVDSGMGSFLDAAGRDVLAAACEHGCEPGETTDPGTGTNVIAYHSGMGDGSYPVWIGRTTEGEVTCLVADLLVLHHAQALPPTVPDTTAFLSPTMAEDVPRPRPGNAQDAAEFISAMVAEVADFKESLRRG
;
A
#
# COMPACT_ATOMS: atom_id res chain seq x y z
N MET A 1 24.64 31.69 -21.03
CA MET A 1 25.06 30.45 -20.35
C MET A 1 23.98 30.15 -19.34
N GLY A 2 23.36 28.97 -19.45
CA GLY A 2 22.24 28.62 -18.59
C GLY A 2 22.64 28.42 -17.13
N THR A 3 21.69 28.53 -16.22
CA THR A 3 21.91 28.17 -14.81
C THR A 3 22.03 26.64 -14.74
N PRO A 4 23.19 26.08 -14.34
CA PRO A 4 23.39 24.64 -14.33
C PRO A 4 22.60 24.00 -13.19
N ILE A 5 21.91 22.90 -13.50
CA ILE A 5 21.36 21.98 -12.50
C ILE A 5 22.36 20.85 -12.34
N GLU A 6 22.95 20.76 -11.16
CA GLU A 6 23.89 19.71 -10.80
C GLU A 6 23.14 18.39 -10.59
N VAL A 7 23.61 17.33 -11.26
CA VAL A 7 23.06 15.97 -11.16
C VAL A 7 24.06 15.08 -10.43
N VAL A 8 23.62 14.39 -9.38
CA VAL A 8 24.39 13.34 -8.70
C VAL A 8 23.60 12.04 -8.76
N TYR A 9 24.24 10.98 -9.25
CA TYR A 9 23.69 9.63 -9.16
C TYR A 9 24.21 8.94 -7.90
N CYS A 10 23.33 8.24 -7.19
CA CYS A 10 23.70 7.58 -5.94
C CYS A 10 22.77 6.39 -5.65
N ALA A 11 23.15 5.57 -4.67
CA ALA A 11 22.28 4.49 -4.18
C ALA A 11 21.09 5.05 -3.37
N GLY A 12 21.29 6.17 -2.68
CA GLY A 12 20.24 6.79 -1.87
C GLY A 12 20.63 8.12 -1.24
N TRP A 13 19.83 8.53 -0.25
CA TRP A 13 19.96 9.80 0.46
C TRP A 13 19.93 9.55 1.96
N ASN A 14 20.88 10.14 2.69
CA ASN A 14 20.88 10.09 4.14
C ASN A 14 20.22 11.35 4.73
N PRO A 15 19.00 11.27 5.28
CA PRO A 15 18.30 12.42 5.82
C PRO A 15 18.96 13.00 7.09
N ARG A 16 19.86 12.27 7.77
CA ARG A 16 20.56 12.80 8.95
C ARG A 16 21.78 13.63 8.56
N THR A 17 22.59 13.15 7.62
CA THR A 17 23.82 13.82 7.20
C THR A 17 23.61 14.77 6.04
N ARG A 18 22.47 14.71 5.35
CA ARG A 18 22.16 15.49 4.14
C ARG A 18 23.19 15.25 3.03
N LEU A 19 23.61 13.99 2.87
CA LEU A 19 24.59 13.58 1.87
C LEU A 19 24.06 12.42 1.02
N PRO A 20 24.48 12.33 -0.26
CA PRO A 20 24.28 11.13 -1.06
C PRO A 20 24.94 9.92 -0.40
N VAL A 21 24.33 8.76 -0.61
CA VAL A 21 24.85 7.46 -0.16
C VAL A 21 25.20 6.64 -1.39
N GLY A 22 26.42 6.11 -1.43
CA GLY A 22 26.88 5.29 -2.56
C GLY A 22 26.84 6.07 -3.87
N ALA A 23 27.45 7.26 -3.91
CA ALA A 23 27.59 8.05 -5.13
C ALA A 23 28.22 7.21 -6.24
N MET A 24 27.69 7.30 -7.46
CA MET A 24 28.05 6.44 -8.58
C MET A 24 28.17 7.22 -9.89
N SER A 25 29.02 6.73 -10.80
CA SER A 25 29.10 7.26 -12.16
C SER A 25 27.77 7.18 -12.90
N GLU A 26 27.63 8.07 -13.89
CA GLU A 26 26.49 8.08 -14.80
C GLU A 26 26.32 6.76 -15.55
N ASP A 27 27.41 6.13 -15.99
CA ASP A 27 27.38 4.86 -16.71
C ASP A 27 26.80 3.74 -15.83
N ARG A 28 27.23 3.67 -14.57
CA ARG A 28 26.69 2.69 -13.60
C ARG A 28 25.20 2.94 -13.31
N ALA A 29 24.80 4.20 -13.15
CA ALA A 29 23.38 4.54 -12.98
C ALA A 29 22.55 4.18 -14.23
N ARG A 30 23.10 4.38 -15.42
CA ARG A 30 22.47 4.01 -16.70
C ARG A 30 22.35 2.50 -16.88
N GLU A 31 23.32 1.73 -16.42
CA GLU A 31 23.24 0.26 -16.37
C GLU A 31 22.11 -0.20 -15.44
N ARG A 32 22.01 0.39 -14.25
CA ARG A 32 20.89 0.13 -13.32
C ARG A 32 19.54 0.46 -13.90
N ASP A 33 19.41 1.62 -14.54
CA ASP A 33 18.18 2.04 -15.19
C ASP A 33 17.71 1.04 -16.25
N LYS A 34 18.64 0.57 -17.11
CA LYS A 34 18.37 -0.46 -18.13
C LYS A 34 17.97 -1.80 -17.53
N ALA A 35 18.60 -2.20 -16.42
CA ALA A 35 18.27 -3.42 -15.69
C ALA A 35 17.05 -3.25 -14.74
N GLY A 36 16.47 -2.05 -14.67
CA GLY A 36 15.35 -1.70 -13.80
C GLY A 36 15.69 -1.74 -12.30
N GLU A 37 16.97 -1.74 -11.93
CA GLU A 37 17.41 -1.80 -10.54
C GLU A 37 17.19 -0.47 -9.81
N PRO A 38 17.11 -0.48 -8.47
CA PRO A 38 16.95 0.75 -7.69
C PRO A 38 18.20 1.65 -7.76
N TYR A 39 17.97 2.94 -7.97
CA TYR A 39 18.97 4.01 -7.83
C TYR A 39 18.28 5.34 -7.50
N ALA A 40 19.07 6.34 -7.13
CA ALA A 40 18.60 7.68 -6.82
C ALA A 40 19.33 8.74 -7.65
N VAL A 41 18.65 9.86 -7.87
CA VAL A 41 19.18 11.05 -8.54
C VAL A 41 18.94 12.25 -7.65
N LEU A 42 19.99 12.99 -7.31
CA LEU A 42 19.86 14.30 -6.68
C LEU A 42 19.99 15.38 -7.73
N LEU A 43 19.08 16.35 -7.66
CA LEU A 43 19.12 17.57 -8.47
C LEU A 43 19.41 18.74 -7.54
N GLY A 44 20.42 19.52 -7.88
CA GLY A 44 20.88 20.63 -7.06
C GLY A 44 21.45 21.79 -7.86
N GLY A 45 22.08 22.72 -7.15
CA GLY A 45 22.84 23.82 -7.75
C GLY A 45 23.36 24.77 -6.68
N GLY A 46 24.61 25.21 -6.83
CA GLY A 46 25.26 26.11 -5.86
C GLY A 46 25.53 25.44 -4.51
N GLY A 47 25.88 24.14 -4.53
CA GLY A 47 26.19 23.35 -3.32
C GLY A 47 24.98 22.91 -2.49
N ARG A 48 23.75 23.12 -2.99
CA ARG A 48 22.50 22.72 -2.31
C ARG A 48 21.70 21.75 -3.16
N GLN A 49 21.23 20.68 -2.53
CA GLN A 49 20.26 19.76 -3.13
C GLN A 49 18.85 20.34 -3.06
N ARG A 50 18.09 20.19 -4.14
CA ARG A 50 16.74 20.75 -4.33
C ARG A 50 15.68 19.68 -4.58
N ALA A 51 16.06 18.57 -5.20
CA ALA A 51 15.21 17.39 -5.32
C ALA A 51 15.98 16.08 -5.20
N LEU A 52 15.22 15.03 -4.88
CA LEU A 52 15.64 13.63 -4.87
C LEU A 52 14.64 12.84 -5.69
N LEU A 53 15.11 12.11 -6.69
CA LEU A 53 14.35 11.11 -7.41
C LEU A 53 14.82 9.74 -6.95
N GLN A 54 13.88 8.84 -6.68
CA GLN A 54 14.12 7.44 -6.34
C GLN A 54 13.44 6.57 -7.40
N VAL A 55 14.24 5.78 -8.11
CA VAL A 55 13.78 5.07 -9.31
C VAL A 55 13.98 3.58 -9.12
N SER A 56 12.93 2.79 -9.39
CA SER A 56 13.04 1.33 -9.56
C SER A 56 12.01 0.85 -10.58
N TRP A 57 12.44 0.68 -11.84
CA TRP A 57 11.52 0.28 -12.91
C TRP A 57 11.07 -1.17 -12.82
N ARG A 58 11.90 -2.05 -12.25
CA ARG A 58 11.50 -3.44 -11.95
C ARG A 58 10.35 -3.48 -10.95
N ASP A 59 10.25 -2.48 -10.09
CA ASP A 59 9.19 -2.35 -9.08
C ASP A 59 8.11 -1.34 -9.46
N HIS A 60 8.09 -0.88 -10.72
CA HIS A 60 7.13 0.08 -11.24
C HIS A 60 7.08 1.40 -10.44
N TYR A 61 8.22 1.89 -9.95
CA TYR A 61 8.27 2.98 -8.98
C TYR A 61 9.12 4.18 -9.43
N LEU A 62 8.56 5.37 -9.26
CA LEU A 62 9.27 6.65 -9.27
C LEU A 62 8.79 7.51 -8.09
N GLY A 63 9.67 7.74 -7.12
CA GLY A 63 9.47 8.75 -6.08
C GLY A 63 10.16 10.06 -6.47
N VAL A 64 9.47 11.19 -6.36
CA VAL A 64 10.06 12.53 -6.53
C VAL A 64 9.86 13.31 -5.25
N PHE A 65 10.94 13.78 -4.63
CA PHE A 65 10.90 14.54 -3.40
C PHE A 65 11.55 15.91 -3.60
N LEU A 66 10.90 16.96 -3.12
CA LEU A 66 11.44 18.32 -3.13
C LEU A 66 11.93 18.71 -1.74
N PHE A 67 13.06 19.40 -1.70
CA PHE A 67 13.72 19.81 -0.48
C PHE A 67 13.42 21.27 -0.11
N ASP A 68 13.34 21.55 1.19
CA ASP A 68 13.35 22.92 1.72
C ASP A 68 14.78 23.50 1.83
N GLU A 69 14.92 24.64 2.52
CA GLU A 69 16.21 25.30 2.75
C GLU A 69 17.16 24.53 3.65
N GLN A 70 16.63 23.67 4.51
CA GLN A 70 17.37 22.80 5.40
C GLN A 70 17.63 21.41 4.78
N GLN A 71 17.30 21.23 3.50
CA GLN A 71 17.38 19.95 2.78
C GLN A 71 16.55 18.82 3.42
N ARG A 72 15.42 19.18 4.03
CA ARG A 72 14.35 18.26 4.47
C ARG A 72 13.40 18.00 3.31
N ARG A 73 12.95 16.77 3.11
CA ARG A 73 11.87 16.49 2.15
C ARG A 73 10.59 17.10 2.67
N VAL A 74 10.01 17.99 1.89
CA VAL A 74 8.78 18.72 2.25
C VAL A 74 7.64 18.48 1.28
N ARG A 75 7.94 17.98 0.08
CA ARG A 75 6.94 17.50 -0.87
C ARG A 75 7.37 16.16 -1.43
N GLY A 76 6.42 15.25 -1.61
CA GLY A 76 6.64 13.91 -2.17
C GLY A 76 5.59 13.60 -3.23
N TYR A 77 6.04 13.05 -4.36
CA TYR A 77 5.19 12.50 -5.41
C TYR A 77 5.55 11.02 -5.56
N ASP A 78 4.56 10.15 -5.39
CA ASP A 78 4.68 8.71 -5.53
C ASP A 78 4.03 8.28 -6.83
N TYR A 79 4.83 8.00 -7.85
CA TYR A 79 4.38 7.54 -9.15
C TYR A 79 4.55 6.03 -9.31
N ARG A 80 3.54 5.40 -9.93
CA ARG A 80 3.49 3.97 -10.23
C ARG A 80 3.34 3.72 -11.72
N GLU A 81 4.19 2.88 -12.30
CA GLU A 81 4.09 2.49 -13.71
C GLU A 81 3.00 1.41 -13.90
N LEU A 82 1.77 1.85 -14.20
CA LEU A 82 0.62 0.95 -14.32
C LEU A 82 0.50 0.33 -15.72
N ALA A 83 1.00 1.02 -16.73
CA ALA A 83 1.13 0.55 -18.11
C ALA A 83 2.49 0.96 -18.67
N ALA A 84 2.97 0.27 -19.72
CA ALA A 84 4.30 0.51 -20.27
C ALA A 84 4.54 1.99 -20.62
N GLY A 85 5.50 2.60 -19.93
CA GLY A 85 5.91 4.00 -20.10
C GLY A 85 4.93 5.04 -19.54
N LEU A 86 3.90 4.63 -18.79
CA LEU A 86 2.87 5.51 -18.23
C LEU A 86 2.86 5.42 -16.71
N LEU A 87 3.15 6.57 -16.10
CA LEU A 87 3.27 6.76 -14.66
C LEU A 87 1.99 7.39 -14.12
N HIS A 88 1.37 6.75 -13.14
CA HIS A 88 0.21 7.25 -12.41
C HIS A 88 0.65 7.80 -11.05
N LEU A 89 0.24 9.01 -10.70
CA LEU A 89 0.44 9.60 -9.38
C LEU A 89 -0.47 8.87 -8.39
N ARG A 90 0.10 7.99 -7.57
CA ARG A 90 -0.63 7.31 -6.49
C ARG A 90 -0.89 8.27 -5.34
N CYS A 91 0.16 8.94 -4.88
CA CYS A 91 0.10 9.79 -3.69
C CYS A 91 0.94 11.06 -3.87
N TYR A 92 0.40 12.19 -3.40
CA TYR A 92 1.13 13.43 -3.17
C TYR A 92 1.10 13.77 -1.69
N GLU A 93 2.23 14.17 -1.13
CA GLU A 93 2.33 14.61 0.26
C GLU A 93 3.06 15.94 0.37
N GLU A 94 2.64 16.78 1.31
CA GLU A 94 3.29 18.03 1.65
C GLU A 94 3.36 18.22 3.17
N TRP A 95 4.54 18.58 3.67
CA TRP A 95 4.78 18.96 5.05
C TRP A 95 5.17 20.43 5.12
N ARG A 96 4.62 21.15 6.10
CA ARG A 96 5.03 22.51 6.40
C ARG A 96 5.56 22.60 7.82
N HIS A 97 6.75 23.17 7.94
CA HIS A 97 7.44 23.32 9.20
C HIS A 97 7.30 24.73 9.76
N THR A 98 7.17 24.85 11.07
CA THR A 98 7.09 26.18 11.73
C THR A 98 8.44 26.67 12.25
N SER A 99 9.43 25.77 12.34
CA SER A 99 10.79 26.10 12.77
C SER A 99 11.82 25.17 12.13
N ALA A 100 13.09 25.56 12.24
CA ALA A 100 14.23 24.77 11.76
C ALA A 100 14.51 23.52 12.61
N ASP A 101 14.06 23.50 13.87
CA ASP A 101 14.30 22.41 14.82
C ASP A 101 13.32 21.24 14.67
N GLU A 102 12.25 21.42 13.89
CA GLU A 102 11.28 20.37 13.63
C GLU A 102 11.88 19.22 12.79
N PRO A 103 11.54 17.96 13.12
CA PRO A 103 11.95 16.82 12.33
C PRO A 103 11.38 16.89 10.91
N GLU A 104 12.01 16.19 9.97
CA GLU A 104 11.63 16.19 8.56
C GLU A 104 10.16 15.79 8.33
N PHE A 105 9.68 14.75 9.00
CA PHE A 105 8.28 14.32 8.97
C PHE A 105 7.68 14.42 10.39
N PRO A 106 7.19 15.60 10.80
CA PRO A 106 6.64 15.79 12.13
C PRO A 106 5.35 14.98 12.27
N LYS A 107 5.29 14.09 13.27
CA LYS A 107 4.08 13.30 13.59
C LYS A 107 2.86 14.19 13.86
N ASN A 108 3.11 15.32 14.52
CA ASN A 108 2.11 16.33 14.81
C ASN A 108 2.55 17.60 14.08
N GLY A 109 1.81 18.01 13.05
CA GLY A 109 2.21 19.14 12.22
C GLY A 109 1.16 19.49 11.18
N TRP A 110 1.53 20.39 10.29
CA TRP A 110 0.78 20.59 9.06
C TRP A 110 1.26 19.54 8.05
N HIS A 111 0.36 18.66 7.65
CA HIS A 111 0.60 17.60 6.66
C HIS A 111 -0.64 17.48 5.76
N PHE A 112 -0.41 17.57 4.46
CA PHE A 112 -1.42 17.36 3.43
C PHE A 112 -1.06 16.10 2.66
N ALA A 113 -2.03 15.23 2.45
CA ALA A 113 -1.91 14.06 1.61
C ALA A 113 -3.06 14.02 0.61
N LEU A 114 -2.74 13.66 -0.62
CA LEU A 114 -3.70 13.36 -1.68
C LEU A 114 -3.41 11.97 -2.20
N THR A 115 -4.43 11.11 -2.29
CA THR A 115 -4.34 9.77 -2.87
C THR A 115 -5.28 9.66 -4.06
N ALA A 116 -4.74 9.28 -5.22
CA ALA A 116 -5.48 9.16 -6.46
C ALA A 116 -5.51 7.72 -6.97
N ARG A 117 -6.69 7.27 -7.38
CA ARG A 117 -6.88 5.95 -7.99
C ARG A 117 -7.00 6.10 -9.52
N PRO A 118 -6.59 5.10 -10.32
CA PRO A 118 -6.65 5.19 -11.78
C PRO A 118 -8.08 5.28 -12.31
N ASP A 119 -9.02 4.59 -11.67
CA ASP A 119 -10.43 4.43 -12.01
C ASP A 119 -11.35 5.58 -11.56
N SER A 120 -10.82 6.56 -10.83
CA SER A 120 -11.56 7.69 -10.28
C SER A 120 -10.99 9.03 -10.76
N GLU A 121 -11.86 9.97 -11.11
CA GLU A 121 -11.47 11.37 -11.28
C GLU A 121 -11.33 12.11 -9.95
N GLY A 122 -11.97 11.60 -8.89
CA GLY A 122 -11.82 12.12 -7.52
C GLY A 122 -10.59 11.53 -6.83
N ALA A 123 -9.80 12.39 -6.18
CA ALA A 123 -8.72 12.03 -5.28
C ALA A 123 -9.14 12.26 -3.83
N HIS A 124 -8.81 11.30 -2.96
CA HIS A 124 -9.03 11.44 -1.52
C HIS A 124 -7.97 12.37 -0.94
N VAL A 125 -8.40 13.38 -0.20
CA VAL A 125 -7.56 14.41 0.39
C VAL A 125 -7.69 14.35 1.91
N GLU A 126 -6.55 14.34 2.57
CA GLU A 126 -6.41 14.47 4.01
C GLU A 126 -5.55 15.68 4.33
N LEU A 127 -6.05 16.57 5.19
CA LEU A 127 -5.28 17.68 5.73
C LEU A 127 -5.23 17.56 7.25
N ASN A 128 -4.07 17.17 7.77
CA ASN A 128 -3.74 17.16 9.18
C ASN A 128 -3.11 18.50 9.58
N HIS A 129 -3.83 19.23 10.43
CA HIS A 129 -3.31 20.45 11.04
C HIS A 129 -4.30 20.85 12.12
N ARG A 130 -3.97 20.72 13.42
CA ARG A 130 -4.90 21.00 14.55
C ARG A 130 -6.27 20.31 14.39
N GLY A 131 -6.24 18.99 14.18
CA GLY A 131 -7.38 18.17 13.74
C GLY A 131 -7.22 17.70 12.29
N SER A 132 -8.03 16.74 11.85
CA SER A 132 -8.01 16.21 10.48
C SER A 132 -9.22 16.72 9.67
N LEU A 133 -9.03 16.89 8.37
CA LEU A 133 -10.07 17.12 7.38
C LEU A 133 -9.91 16.06 6.29
N HIS A 134 -10.96 15.28 6.04
CA HIS A 134 -11.04 14.32 4.94
C HIS A 134 -12.06 14.80 3.90
N THR A 135 -11.69 14.82 2.63
CA THR A 135 -12.58 15.25 1.55
C THR A 135 -12.17 14.61 0.22
N VAL A 136 -13.00 14.76 -0.80
CA VAL A 136 -12.69 14.33 -2.18
C VAL A 136 -12.56 15.58 -3.05
N ARG A 137 -11.57 15.59 -3.94
CA ARG A 137 -11.32 16.68 -4.90
C ARG A 137 -11.06 16.11 -6.28
N ASP A 138 -11.50 16.82 -7.31
CA ASP A 138 -11.25 16.41 -8.68
C ASP A 138 -9.75 16.52 -8.99
N LEU A 139 -9.18 15.45 -9.52
CA LEU A 139 -7.83 15.39 -10.05
C LEU A 139 -7.87 14.82 -11.48
N PRO A 140 -8.02 15.71 -12.49
CA PRO A 140 -8.09 15.30 -13.88
C PRO A 140 -6.88 14.46 -14.29
N GLU A 141 -7.11 13.50 -15.19
CA GLU A 141 -6.11 12.50 -15.63
C GLU A 141 -4.74 13.09 -16.00
N GLN A 142 -4.74 14.23 -16.70
CA GLN A 142 -3.52 14.93 -17.14
C GLN A 142 -2.63 15.43 -15.98
N HIS A 143 -3.21 15.69 -14.79
CA HIS A 143 -2.47 16.14 -13.61
C HIS A 143 -2.04 14.98 -12.71
N ARG A 144 -2.47 13.74 -13.01
CA ARG A 144 -2.07 12.51 -12.30
C ARG A 144 -1.37 11.49 -13.19
N THR A 145 -1.11 11.80 -14.46
CA THR A 145 -0.43 10.89 -15.38
C THR A 145 0.77 11.55 -16.06
N LEU A 146 1.93 10.90 -16.00
CA LEU A 146 3.15 11.31 -16.70
C LEU A 146 3.65 10.23 -17.66
N ARG A 147 4.47 10.64 -18.64
CA ARG A 147 5.27 9.70 -19.43
C ARG A 147 6.57 9.40 -18.70
N ARG A 148 6.99 8.13 -18.75
CA ARG A 148 8.35 7.76 -18.37
C ARG A 148 9.34 8.42 -19.34
N ALA A 149 10.19 9.27 -18.80
CA ALA A 149 11.27 9.95 -19.51
C ALA A 149 12.44 9.00 -19.79
N GLN A 150 13.27 9.38 -20.77
CA GLN A 150 14.54 8.69 -21.02
C GLN A 150 15.54 8.99 -19.90
N PHE A 151 16.46 8.06 -19.65
CA PHE A 151 17.53 8.28 -18.68
C PHE A 151 18.29 9.58 -18.98
N GLY A 152 18.40 10.44 -17.96
CA GLY A 152 19.07 11.75 -18.05
C GLY A 152 18.10 12.93 -18.20
N ASP A 153 16.84 12.71 -18.58
CA ASP A 153 15.83 13.77 -18.69
C ASP A 153 15.06 13.97 -17.37
N TRP A 154 15.80 14.29 -16.31
CA TRP A 154 15.23 14.40 -14.95
C TRP A 154 14.28 15.59 -14.78
N THR A 155 14.43 16.60 -15.64
CA THR A 155 13.55 17.78 -15.70
C THR A 155 12.13 17.46 -16.17
N ALA A 156 11.91 16.29 -16.80
CA ALA A 156 10.58 15.80 -17.10
C ALA A 156 9.75 15.48 -15.84
N TYR A 157 10.41 15.23 -14.71
CA TYR A 157 9.78 14.89 -13.43
C TYR A 157 9.87 16.00 -12.38
N ALA A 158 10.95 16.77 -12.39
CA ALA A 158 11.16 17.91 -11.50
C ALA A 158 11.71 19.09 -12.32
N ASP A 159 10.81 19.95 -12.78
CA ASP A 159 11.15 21.07 -13.65
C ASP A 159 11.88 22.21 -12.90
N GLY A 160 12.30 23.22 -13.64
CA GLY A 160 12.98 24.38 -13.07
C GLY A 160 12.18 25.10 -11.99
N ARG A 161 10.87 25.24 -12.17
CA ARG A 161 9.99 25.94 -11.22
C ARG A 161 9.85 25.17 -9.92
N MET A 162 9.65 23.86 -9.99
CA MET A 162 9.60 22.96 -8.83
C MET A 162 10.89 23.03 -8.01
N LEU A 163 12.04 23.14 -8.69
CA LEU A 163 13.36 23.30 -8.08
C LEU A 163 13.65 24.72 -7.56
N GLY A 164 12.77 25.69 -7.84
CA GLY A 164 12.90 27.08 -7.40
C GLY A 164 13.82 27.95 -8.26
N PHE A 165 14.05 27.57 -9.52
CA PHE A 165 14.68 28.42 -10.54
C PHE A 165 13.63 29.36 -11.18
N LYS A 166 14.09 30.45 -11.80
CA LYS A 166 13.19 31.42 -12.44
C LYS A 166 12.78 30.93 -13.83
N THR A 167 11.57 31.27 -14.27
CA THR A 167 11.04 30.87 -15.58
C THR A 167 11.92 31.31 -16.76
N ASP A 168 12.64 32.43 -16.63
CA ASP A 168 13.50 32.97 -17.68
C ASP A 168 14.91 32.31 -17.70
N ASP A 169 15.22 31.46 -16.73
CA ASP A 169 16.50 30.77 -16.67
C ASP A 169 16.54 29.71 -17.78
N THR A 170 17.53 29.79 -18.67
CA THR A 170 17.87 28.63 -19.51
C THR A 170 18.52 27.60 -18.59
N LEU A 171 17.91 26.43 -18.40
CA LEU A 171 18.43 25.40 -17.50
C LEU A 171 19.12 24.30 -18.30
N SER A 172 20.23 23.79 -17.77
CA SER A 172 20.93 22.64 -18.35
C SER A 172 21.38 21.69 -17.24
N LEU A 173 21.09 20.41 -17.40
CA LEU A 173 21.59 19.37 -16.50
C LEU A 173 23.09 19.16 -16.72
N THR A 174 23.86 19.18 -15.64
CA THR A 174 25.31 18.99 -15.64
C THR A 174 25.68 17.99 -14.57
N LEU A 175 26.49 16.99 -14.91
CA LEU A 175 26.96 16.01 -13.94
C LEU A 175 27.87 16.70 -12.91
N ALA A 176 27.54 16.55 -11.63
CA ALA A 176 28.35 17.09 -10.56
C ALA A 176 29.61 16.24 -10.37
N ALA A 177 30.75 16.90 -10.13
CA ALA A 177 31.98 16.22 -9.77
C ALA A 177 31.81 15.52 -8.41
N HIS A 178 32.03 14.21 -8.37
CA HIS A 178 31.99 13.42 -7.15
C HIS A 178 32.97 12.26 -7.24
N GLU A 179 33.43 11.78 -6.09
CA GLU A 179 34.15 10.50 -5.98
C GLU A 179 33.13 9.38 -5.82
N GLU A 180 33.33 8.26 -6.52
CA GLU A 180 32.49 7.08 -6.31
C GLU A 180 32.66 6.57 -4.89
N GLN A 181 31.54 6.20 -4.27
CA GLN A 181 31.51 5.71 -2.90
C GLN A 181 30.97 4.29 -2.87
N PRO A 182 31.50 3.41 -2.00
CA PRO A 182 30.92 2.10 -1.80
C PRO A 182 29.48 2.23 -1.30
N GLU A 183 28.64 1.29 -1.71
CA GLU A 183 27.28 1.23 -1.19
C GLU A 183 27.31 0.91 0.30
N SER A 184 26.49 1.63 1.05
CA SER A 184 26.30 1.42 2.48
C SER A 184 24.82 1.15 2.74
N PRO A 185 24.48 0.26 3.69
CA PRO A 185 23.10 0.10 4.13
C PRO A 185 22.52 1.40 4.71
N ALA A 186 23.37 2.28 5.21
CA ALA A 186 22.97 3.56 5.80
C ALA A 186 22.44 4.51 4.73
N GLY A 187 21.12 4.67 4.63
CA GLY A 187 20.43 5.50 3.63
C GLY A 187 20.07 4.76 2.33
N ALA A 188 20.21 3.43 2.32
CA ALA A 188 19.50 2.59 1.38
C ALA A 188 17.99 2.76 1.62
N TRP A 189 17.27 3.10 0.55
CA TRP A 189 15.82 3.21 0.57
C TRP A 189 15.21 1.93 0.01
N SER A 190 14.00 1.61 0.46
CA SER A 190 13.17 0.57 -0.13
C SER A 190 12.02 1.22 -0.88
N VAL A 191 11.68 0.64 -2.03
CA VAL A 191 10.41 0.97 -2.71
C VAL A 191 9.28 0.72 -1.72
N PRO A 192 8.35 1.67 -1.51
CA PRO A 192 7.18 1.43 -0.67
C PRO A 192 6.35 0.29 -1.24
N ARG A 193 6.04 -0.72 -0.42
CA ARG A 193 5.29 -1.89 -0.84
C ARG A 193 4.13 -2.18 0.09
N GLY A 194 3.04 -2.66 -0.51
CA GLY A 194 1.92 -3.18 0.25
C GLY A 194 2.34 -4.25 1.25
N LEU A 195 1.48 -4.44 2.25
CA LEU A 195 1.62 -5.44 3.29
C LEU A 195 2.01 -6.80 2.68
N ARG A 196 2.83 -7.55 3.39
CA ARG A 196 3.17 -8.93 3.01
C ARG A 196 2.57 -9.89 4.03
N PRO A 197 2.14 -11.08 3.61
CA PRO A 197 1.67 -12.09 4.56
C PRO A 197 2.81 -12.49 5.49
N ARG A 198 2.47 -12.76 6.76
CA ARG A 198 3.43 -13.26 7.75
C ARG A 198 2.79 -14.37 8.57
N TYR A 199 3.47 -15.51 8.64
CA TYR A 199 3.15 -16.58 9.58
C TYR A 199 1.78 -17.24 9.35
N LEU A 200 1.17 -17.10 8.17
CA LEU A 200 -0.23 -17.50 7.95
C LEU A 200 -0.47 -18.98 8.27
N GLU A 201 0.44 -19.89 7.91
CA GLU A 201 0.33 -21.31 8.28
C GLU A 201 0.53 -21.55 9.79
N ALA A 202 1.42 -20.78 10.43
CA ALA A 202 1.71 -20.90 11.84
C ALA A 202 0.52 -20.46 12.72
N LEU A 203 -0.33 -19.54 12.23
CA LEU A 203 -1.57 -19.16 12.91
C LEU A 203 -2.55 -20.35 13.05
N PHE A 204 -2.47 -21.35 12.18
CA PHE A 204 -3.29 -22.57 12.24
C PHE A 204 -2.53 -23.78 12.81
N THR A 205 -1.31 -23.57 13.30
CA THR A 205 -0.45 -24.64 13.82
C THR A 205 -0.40 -24.57 15.36
N PRO A 206 -1.10 -25.48 16.07
CA PRO A 206 -1.15 -25.46 17.54
C PRO A 206 0.25 -25.54 18.15
N GLY A 207 0.51 -24.72 19.16
CA GLY A 207 1.81 -24.62 19.83
C GLY A 207 2.80 -23.65 19.18
N SER A 208 2.46 -23.03 18.05
CA SER A 208 3.21 -21.87 17.54
C SER A 208 3.17 -20.74 18.57
N ARG A 209 4.31 -20.06 18.75
CA ARG A 209 4.50 -18.99 19.71
C ARG A 209 4.97 -17.69 19.07
N PHE A 210 4.51 -16.59 19.64
CA PHE A 210 4.83 -15.24 19.18
C PHE A 210 5.08 -14.32 20.38
N ALA A 211 6.01 -13.37 20.24
CA ALA A 211 6.28 -12.32 21.20
C ALA A 211 5.71 -10.99 20.69
N ASP A 212 4.79 -10.43 21.45
CA ASP A 212 4.28 -9.08 21.27
C ASP A 212 4.90 -8.13 22.30
N GLU A 213 5.18 -6.89 21.89
CA GLU A 213 5.81 -5.89 22.75
C GLU A 213 4.88 -5.42 23.88
N THR A 214 3.56 -5.46 23.67
CA THR A 214 2.55 -4.92 24.58
C THR A 214 2.01 -6.00 25.52
N PHE A 215 1.63 -7.16 24.96
CA PHE A 215 0.88 -8.19 25.69
C PHE A 215 1.75 -9.37 26.15
N GLY A 216 2.98 -9.49 25.62
CA GLY A 216 3.92 -10.56 25.96
C GLY A 216 3.85 -11.72 24.99
N ALA A 217 4.06 -12.95 25.47
CA ALA A 217 4.05 -14.13 24.62
C ALA A 217 2.63 -14.66 24.38
N ALA A 218 2.32 -15.04 23.15
CA ALA A 218 1.09 -15.71 22.76
C ALA A 218 1.40 -17.14 22.29
N THR A 219 0.47 -18.06 22.53
CA THR A 219 0.53 -19.45 22.05
C THR A 219 -0.72 -19.76 21.23
N VAL A 220 -0.53 -20.17 19.97
CA VAL A 220 -1.60 -20.62 19.07
C VAL A 220 -2.20 -21.91 19.61
N THR A 221 -3.53 -21.97 19.68
CA THR A 221 -4.28 -23.14 20.14
C THR A 221 -4.83 -23.94 18.97
N ALA A 222 -5.62 -24.99 19.23
CA ALA A 222 -6.18 -25.80 18.16
C ALA A 222 -7.25 -25.01 17.39
N PRO A 223 -7.14 -24.86 16.05
CA PRO A 223 -8.17 -24.20 15.28
C PRO A 223 -9.46 -25.01 15.33
N HIS A 224 -10.60 -24.31 15.27
CA HIS A 224 -11.92 -24.95 15.24
C HIS A 224 -12.66 -24.62 13.94
N THR A 225 -13.65 -25.43 13.58
CA THR A 225 -14.51 -25.14 12.42
C THR A 225 -15.58 -24.11 12.80
N ALA A 226 -15.86 -23.16 11.91
CA ALA A 226 -17.01 -22.25 12.00
C ALA A 226 -18.21 -22.73 11.17
N GLY A 227 -18.00 -23.69 10.26
CA GLY A 227 -19.05 -24.22 9.39
C GLY A 227 -18.49 -24.66 8.03
N VAL A 228 -19.39 -25.06 7.14
CA VAL A 228 -19.06 -25.44 5.77
C VAL A 228 -19.68 -24.43 4.81
N LEU A 229 -18.83 -23.65 4.14
CA LEU A 229 -19.27 -22.67 3.17
C LEU A 229 -19.64 -23.35 1.85
N ARG A 230 -20.82 -23.02 1.31
CA ARG A 230 -21.30 -23.48 0.01
C ARG A 230 -21.00 -22.43 -1.05
N LEU A 231 -20.23 -22.83 -2.05
CA LEU A 231 -19.79 -21.97 -3.15
C LEU A 231 -20.32 -22.49 -4.49
N PRO A 232 -21.61 -22.29 -4.82
CA PRO A 232 -22.17 -22.75 -6.08
C PRO A 232 -21.53 -22.10 -7.32
N THR A 233 -20.99 -20.88 -7.19
CA THR A 233 -20.28 -20.20 -8.29
C THR A 233 -18.77 -20.27 -8.14
N GLY A 234 -18.28 -20.43 -6.91
CA GLY A 234 -16.85 -20.36 -6.62
C GLY A 234 -16.33 -18.92 -6.51
N SER A 235 -17.19 -17.91 -6.65
CA SER A 235 -16.85 -16.50 -6.49
C SER A 235 -16.97 -16.11 -5.01
N VAL A 236 -15.82 -16.04 -4.33
CA VAL A 236 -15.76 -15.79 -2.89
C VAL A 236 -15.80 -14.30 -2.59
N ILE A 237 -16.63 -13.90 -1.64
CA ILE A 237 -16.63 -12.59 -1.00
C ILE A 237 -16.13 -12.75 0.44
N ALA A 238 -15.31 -11.81 0.90
CA ALA A 238 -15.11 -11.53 2.32
C ALA A 238 -15.63 -10.14 2.64
N ALA A 239 -16.41 -10.03 3.71
CA ALA A 239 -17.07 -8.81 4.15
C ALA A 239 -17.49 -8.93 5.62
N ASP A 240 -17.79 -7.81 6.25
CA ASP A 240 -18.57 -7.79 7.48
C ASP A 240 -20.03 -8.13 7.17
N PRO A 241 -20.61 -9.18 7.79
CA PRO A 241 -21.98 -9.59 7.49
C PRO A 241 -23.02 -8.52 7.87
N GLY A 242 -22.75 -7.67 8.87
CA GLY A 242 -23.66 -6.61 9.33
C GLY A 242 -23.67 -5.36 8.44
N THR A 243 -22.65 -5.18 7.60
CA THR A 243 -22.58 -4.07 6.63
C THR A 243 -22.49 -4.53 5.18
N LEU A 244 -22.69 -5.83 4.95
CA LEU A 244 -22.68 -6.46 3.63
C LEU A 244 -23.64 -5.73 2.68
N SER A 245 -23.13 -5.36 1.51
CA SER A 245 -23.90 -4.60 0.53
C SER A 245 -23.60 -5.00 -0.92
N GLU A 246 -24.31 -4.41 -1.86
CA GLU A 246 -24.04 -4.59 -3.30
C GLU A 246 -22.65 -4.11 -3.75
N CYS A 247 -21.98 -3.28 -2.93
CA CYS A 247 -20.63 -2.79 -3.15
C CYS A 247 -19.55 -3.84 -2.80
N ASP A 248 -19.91 -4.92 -2.11
CA ASP A 248 -18.99 -6.02 -1.82
C ASP A 248 -18.89 -6.94 -3.04
N GLU A 249 -17.86 -6.70 -3.84
CA GLU A 249 -17.52 -7.51 -5.00
C GLU A 249 -16.71 -8.75 -4.61
N PRO A 250 -16.88 -9.87 -5.35
CA PRO A 250 -16.06 -11.06 -5.14
C PRO A 250 -14.59 -10.81 -5.51
N PHE A 251 -13.72 -11.62 -4.93
CA PHE A 251 -12.33 -11.67 -5.35
C PHE A 251 -12.21 -12.12 -6.81
N THR A 252 -11.18 -11.60 -7.48
CA THR A 252 -10.91 -11.88 -8.91
C THR A 252 -10.45 -13.31 -9.18
N VAL A 253 -9.96 -14.02 -8.16
CA VAL A 253 -9.56 -15.43 -8.25
C VAL A 253 -10.71 -16.30 -7.76
N PRO A 254 -11.39 -17.06 -8.63
CA PRO A 254 -12.40 -18.00 -8.21
C PRO A 254 -11.77 -19.26 -7.62
N VAL A 255 -12.56 -20.00 -6.85
CA VAL A 255 -12.26 -21.38 -6.44
C VAL A 255 -13.17 -22.36 -7.17
N PRO A 256 -12.85 -23.66 -7.25
CA PRO A 256 -13.78 -24.64 -7.80
C PRO A 256 -15.12 -24.59 -7.05
N PRO A 257 -16.27 -24.68 -7.73
CA PRO A 257 -17.56 -24.78 -7.03
C PRO A 257 -17.61 -26.01 -6.13
N GLY A 258 -18.16 -25.86 -4.93
CA GLY A 258 -18.17 -26.93 -3.94
C GLY A 258 -18.52 -26.48 -2.53
N GLU A 259 -18.24 -27.36 -1.57
CA GLU A 259 -18.47 -27.14 -0.15
C GLU A 259 -17.14 -27.24 0.60
N TYR A 260 -16.79 -26.20 1.36
CA TYR A 260 -15.46 -26.06 1.94
C TYR A 260 -15.53 -25.65 3.41
N PRO A 261 -14.74 -26.28 4.30
CA PRO A 261 -14.74 -25.91 5.71
C PRO A 261 -14.08 -24.54 5.90
N VAL A 262 -14.67 -23.73 6.79
CA VAL A 262 -14.06 -22.50 7.31
C VAL A 262 -13.49 -22.79 8.69
N LEU A 263 -12.19 -22.58 8.86
CA LEU A 263 -11.46 -22.79 10.10
C LEU A 263 -11.13 -21.45 10.74
N ILE A 264 -11.24 -21.35 12.07
CA ILE A 264 -10.84 -20.17 12.84
C ILE A 264 -9.58 -20.51 13.62
N ALA A 265 -8.53 -19.70 13.39
CA ALA A 265 -7.29 -19.74 14.14
C ALA A 265 -7.42 -18.90 15.41
N THR A 266 -7.02 -19.47 16.54
CA THR A 266 -7.12 -18.83 17.86
C THR A 266 -5.78 -18.92 18.59
N MET A 267 -5.54 -17.98 19.49
CA MET A 267 -4.37 -17.97 20.37
C MET A 267 -4.74 -17.56 21.78
N GLU A 268 -3.92 -17.91 22.76
CA GLU A 268 -4.03 -17.46 24.15
C GLU A 268 -2.76 -16.68 24.54
N TRP A 269 -2.94 -15.60 25.30
CA TRP A 269 -1.81 -14.88 25.89
C TRP A 269 -1.32 -15.57 27.16
N ASP A 270 -0.01 -15.82 27.22
CA ASP A 270 0.62 -16.55 28.31
C ASP A 270 0.35 -15.86 29.67
N GLY A 271 -0.33 -16.58 30.56
CA GLY A 271 -0.63 -16.12 31.93
C GLY A 271 -1.70 -15.02 32.02
N LYS A 272 -2.43 -14.72 30.96
CA LYS A 272 -3.51 -13.71 30.97
C LYS A 272 -4.92 -14.29 31.10
N GLY A 273 -5.12 -15.55 30.69
CA GLY A 273 -6.41 -16.23 30.77
C GLY A 273 -7.45 -15.75 29.76
N TRP A 274 -7.02 -15.04 28.71
CA TRP A 274 -7.82 -14.66 27.56
C TRP A 274 -6.99 -14.78 26.28
N GLY A 275 -7.68 -14.78 25.14
CA GLY A 275 -7.12 -15.04 23.82
C GLY A 275 -7.98 -14.39 22.73
N GLU A 276 -7.54 -14.53 21.48
CA GLU A 276 -8.15 -13.86 20.34
C GLU A 276 -8.24 -14.76 19.11
N ASN A 277 -9.19 -14.46 18.22
CA ASN A 277 -9.18 -14.96 16.85
C ASN A 277 -8.07 -14.24 16.07
N THR A 278 -7.18 -15.00 15.44
CA THR A 278 -6.03 -14.44 14.71
C THR A 278 -6.23 -14.48 13.19
N ALA A 279 -6.99 -15.45 12.69
CA ALA A 279 -7.32 -15.56 11.28
C ALA A 279 -8.54 -16.47 11.04
N ALA A 280 -9.16 -16.35 9.87
CA ALA A 280 -10.14 -17.31 9.36
C ALA A 280 -9.67 -17.86 8.01
N MET A 281 -9.80 -19.18 7.81
CA MET A 281 -9.37 -19.86 6.58
C MET A 281 -10.54 -20.58 5.92
N LEU A 282 -10.84 -20.21 4.68
CA LEU A 282 -11.59 -21.04 3.76
C LEU A 282 -10.64 -22.07 3.13
N ARG A 283 -10.71 -23.33 3.54
CA ARG A 283 -9.81 -24.39 3.06
C ARG A 283 -10.37 -25.07 1.81
N VAL A 284 -9.74 -24.85 0.67
CA VAL A 284 -10.18 -25.33 -0.66
C VAL A 284 -9.54 -26.68 -1.01
N LEU A 285 -8.25 -26.83 -0.77
CA LEU A 285 -7.48 -28.02 -1.12
C LEU A 285 -6.52 -28.38 0.01
N ASP A 286 -6.52 -29.67 0.38
CA ASP A 286 -5.63 -30.21 1.41
C ASP A 286 -4.24 -30.55 0.82
N LYS A 287 -3.51 -29.51 0.44
CA LYS A 287 -2.12 -29.56 -0.04
C LYS A 287 -1.30 -28.44 0.60
N PRO A 288 0.04 -28.60 0.72
CA PRO A 288 0.90 -27.54 1.24
C PRO A 288 0.81 -26.25 0.42
N THR A 289 0.78 -25.11 1.11
CA THR A 289 0.87 -23.80 0.47
C THR A 289 2.34 -23.42 0.34
N VAL A 290 2.78 -23.12 -0.88
CA VAL A 290 4.18 -22.72 -1.13
C VAL A 290 4.32 -21.24 -1.45
N SER A 291 3.21 -20.58 -1.76
CA SER A 291 3.19 -19.16 -2.06
C SER A 291 1.85 -18.51 -1.72
N TRP A 292 1.89 -17.21 -1.44
CA TRP A 292 0.74 -16.37 -1.14
C TRP A 292 0.64 -15.19 -2.10
N GLU A 293 -0.58 -14.77 -2.40
CA GLU A 293 -0.88 -13.48 -3.03
C GLU A 293 -2.04 -12.80 -2.32
N LEU A 294 -2.13 -11.47 -2.43
CA LEU A 294 -3.27 -10.72 -1.89
C LEU A 294 -4.52 -11.01 -2.73
N ALA A 295 -5.63 -11.33 -2.07
CA ALA A 295 -6.93 -11.43 -2.73
C ALA A 295 -7.42 -10.02 -3.09
N VAL A 296 -7.53 -9.73 -4.39
CA VAL A 296 -7.97 -8.43 -4.91
C VAL A 296 -9.34 -8.52 -5.57
N ARG A 297 -10.12 -7.45 -5.45
CA ARG A 297 -11.40 -7.22 -6.15
C ARG A 297 -11.16 -6.55 -7.51
N PRO A 298 -12.15 -6.53 -8.44
CA PRO A 298 -12.05 -5.78 -9.68
C PRO A 298 -11.54 -4.34 -9.47
N GLY A 299 -10.67 -3.87 -10.36
CA GLY A 299 -10.08 -2.52 -10.30
C GLY A 299 -8.95 -2.31 -9.28
N GLN A 300 -8.72 -3.24 -8.36
CA GLN A 300 -7.63 -3.14 -7.38
C GLN A 300 -6.29 -3.61 -7.99
N ASP A 301 -5.22 -2.84 -7.75
CA ASP A 301 -3.87 -3.12 -8.26
C ASP A 301 -2.84 -2.96 -7.13
N THR A 302 -2.14 -4.05 -6.78
CA THR A 302 -1.19 -4.04 -5.66
C THR A 302 0.00 -3.09 -5.86
N ARG A 303 0.28 -2.64 -7.10
CA ARG A 303 1.29 -1.60 -7.37
C ARG A 303 0.91 -0.25 -6.77
N LEU A 304 -0.37 -0.03 -6.52
CA LEU A 304 -0.93 1.16 -5.87
C LEU A 304 -0.95 1.07 -4.35
N LEU A 305 -0.31 0.07 -3.74
CA LEU A 305 -0.16 -0.01 -2.28
C LEU A 305 1.16 0.65 -1.86
N GLY A 306 1.06 1.62 -0.96
CA GLY A 306 2.17 2.19 -0.21
C GLY A 306 2.70 1.24 0.85
N GLU A 307 3.64 1.72 1.67
CA GLU A 307 4.31 0.90 2.68
C GLU A 307 3.30 0.37 3.71
N GLY A 308 3.17 -0.96 3.80
CA GLY A 308 2.26 -1.62 4.74
C GLY A 308 0.77 -1.48 4.42
N GLU A 309 0.40 -0.80 3.33
CA GLU A 309 -0.99 -0.69 2.89
C GLU A 309 -1.47 -2.02 2.29
N PHE A 310 -2.77 -2.29 2.37
CA PHE A 310 -3.37 -3.47 1.76
C PHE A 310 -4.80 -3.17 1.32
N TYR A 311 -5.30 -3.98 0.38
CA TYR A 311 -6.73 -4.10 0.14
C TYR A 311 -7.31 -5.13 1.09
N GLY A 312 -8.43 -4.81 1.72
CA GLY A 312 -9.09 -5.66 2.69
C GLY A 312 -10.60 -5.43 2.71
N PHE A 313 -11.29 -6.23 3.51
CA PHE A 313 -12.69 -5.97 3.85
C PHE A 313 -12.75 -5.15 5.14
N GLY A 314 -13.69 -4.20 5.21
CA GLY A 314 -13.94 -3.42 6.43
C GLY A 314 -14.80 -4.20 7.41
N VAL A 315 -14.64 -3.92 8.70
CA VAL A 315 -15.41 -4.51 9.80
C VAL A 315 -15.86 -3.42 10.75
N ASP A 316 -17.18 -3.25 10.87
CA ASP A 316 -17.83 -2.27 11.75
C ASP A 316 -18.60 -2.97 12.90
N SER A 317 -19.11 -4.19 12.66
CA SER A 317 -19.88 -4.98 13.62
C SER A 317 -19.02 -5.85 14.55
N GLY A 318 -17.70 -5.87 14.34
CA GLY A 318 -16.77 -6.78 15.03
C GLY A 318 -16.79 -8.20 14.47
N MET A 319 -17.28 -8.39 13.25
CA MET A 319 -17.33 -9.68 12.56
C MET A 319 -16.79 -9.60 11.15
N GLY A 320 -16.10 -10.66 10.74
CA GLY A 320 -15.82 -10.97 9.33
C GLY A 320 -16.65 -12.16 8.88
N SER A 321 -16.74 -12.35 7.57
CA SER A 321 -17.42 -13.51 7.00
C SER A 321 -16.89 -13.90 5.63
N PHE A 322 -17.15 -15.15 5.26
CA PHE A 322 -17.04 -15.61 3.87
C PHE A 322 -18.42 -16.01 3.34
N LEU A 323 -18.69 -15.70 2.07
CA LEU A 323 -19.90 -16.10 1.34
C LEU A 323 -19.62 -16.27 -0.17
N ASP A 324 -20.54 -16.93 -0.88
CA ASP A 324 -20.57 -16.95 -2.36
C ASP A 324 -21.29 -15.71 -2.90
N ALA A 325 -20.81 -15.15 -4.01
CA ALA A 325 -21.41 -14.00 -4.67
C ALA A 325 -22.90 -14.19 -5.03
N ALA A 326 -23.34 -15.42 -5.35
CA ALA A 326 -24.74 -15.70 -5.65
C ALA A 326 -25.69 -15.50 -4.46
N GLY A 327 -25.16 -15.55 -3.23
CA GLY A 327 -25.94 -15.37 -2.00
C GLY A 327 -25.93 -13.94 -1.45
N ARG A 328 -25.12 -13.04 -2.01
CA ARG A 328 -24.81 -11.73 -1.42
C ARG A 328 -26.05 -10.93 -1.02
N ASP A 329 -26.93 -10.67 -1.98
CA ASP A 329 -28.04 -9.74 -1.77
C ASP A 329 -29.09 -10.32 -0.79
N VAL A 330 -29.33 -11.64 -0.84
CA VAL A 330 -30.26 -12.31 0.09
C VAL A 330 -29.67 -12.44 1.51
N LEU A 331 -28.36 -12.67 1.62
CA LEU A 331 -27.68 -12.78 2.91
C LEU A 331 -27.46 -11.41 3.56
N ALA A 332 -27.28 -10.34 2.77
CA ALA A 332 -27.25 -8.97 3.28
C ALA A 332 -28.54 -8.63 4.03
N ALA A 333 -29.70 -8.96 3.45
CA ALA A 333 -30.99 -8.78 4.12
C ALA A 333 -31.13 -9.68 5.37
N ALA A 334 -30.62 -10.91 5.32
CA ALA A 334 -30.66 -11.83 6.46
C ALA A 334 -29.80 -11.35 7.64
N CYS A 335 -28.70 -10.64 7.38
CA CYS A 335 -27.75 -10.17 8.37
C CYS A 335 -27.92 -8.69 8.78
N GLU A 336 -28.90 -7.97 8.22
CA GLU A 336 -29.16 -6.55 8.48
C GLU A 336 -29.29 -6.21 9.98
N HIS A 337 -29.85 -7.14 10.76
CA HIS A 337 -30.07 -6.97 12.21
C HIS A 337 -28.98 -7.64 13.07
N GLY A 338 -27.84 -7.98 12.45
CA GLY A 338 -26.77 -8.75 13.07
C GLY A 338 -26.81 -10.23 12.68
N CYS A 339 -25.63 -10.83 12.61
CA CYS A 339 -25.43 -12.27 12.40
C CYS A 339 -24.73 -12.83 13.64
N GLU A 340 -25.14 -14.00 14.13
CA GLU A 340 -24.33 -14.70 15.13
C GLU A 340 -23.12 -15.38 14.45
N PRO A 341 -22.00 -15.58 15.15
CA PRO A 341 -20.89 -16.38 14.65
C PRO A 341 -21.35 -17.80 14.29
N GLY A 342 -20.85 -18.31 13.16
CA GLY A 342 -21.23 -19.60 12.60
C GLY A 342 -21.94 -19.47 11.27
N GLU A 343 -22.76 -20.47 10.96
CA GLU A 343 -23.43 -20.59 9.66
C GLU A 343 -24.84 -20.01 9.67
N THR A 344 -25.09 -19.07 8.76
CA THR A 344 -26.45 -18.59 8.43
C THR A 344 -26.77 -18.96 6.99
N THR A 345 -27.86 -19.69 6.78
CA THR A 345 -28.30 -20.21 5.48
C THR A 345 -29.54 -19.49 5.00
N ASP A 346 -29.55 -19.06 3.74
CA ASP A 346 -30.78 -18.66 3.07
C ASP A 346 -31.51 -19.90 2.52
N PRO A 347 -32.73 -20.21 2.99
CA PRO A 347 -33.47 -21.39 2.54
C PRO A 347 -33.95 -21.29 1.09
N GLY A 348 -34.06 -20.08 0.52
CA GLY A 348 -34.54 -19.88 -0.86
C GLY A 348 -33.49 -20.27 -1.91
N THR A 349 -32.27 -19.79 -1.73
CA THR A 349 -31.14 -20.02 -2.64
C THR A 349 -30.27 -21.21 -2.24
N GLY A 350 -30.33 -21.63 -0.97
CA GLY A 350 -29.44 -22.64 -0.39
C GLY A 350 -28.03 -22.13 -0.12
N THR A 351 -27.71 -20.87 -0.45
CA THR A 351 -26.43 -20.24 -0.12
C THR A 351 -26.31 -19.97 1.39
N ASN A 352 -25.09 -19.80 1.86
CA ASN A 352 -24.83 -19.44 3.25
C ASN A 352 -23.69 -18.43 3.38
N VAL A 353 -23.67 -17.79 4.55
CA VAL A 353 -22.56 -17.00 5.06
C VAL A 353 -21.99 -17.71 6.28
N ILE A 354 -20.66 -17.75 6.39
CA ILE A 354 -19.97 -18.18 7.59
C ILE A 354 -19.37 -16.96 8.27
N ALA A 355 -19.97 -16.53 9.40
CA ALA A 355 -19.56 -15.37 10.17
C ALA A 355 -18.62 -15.77 11.34
N TYR A 356 -17.69 -14.90 11.70
CA TYR A 356 -16.72 -15.09 12.78
C TYR A 356 -16.30 -13.75 13.39
N HIS A 357 -15.90 -13.74 14.67
CA HIS A 357 -15.38 -12.54 15.32
C HIS A 357 -14.05 -12.08 14.71
N SER A 358 -13.88 -10.77 14.53
CA SER A 358 -12.71 -10.14 13.90
C SER A 358 -11.50 -9.91 14.82
N GLY A 359 -11.28 -10.79 15.80
CA GLY A 359 -10.16 -10.63 16.75
C GLY A 359 -10.32 -9.34 17.56
N MET A 360 -9.38 -8.40 17.42
CA MET A 360 -9.35 -7.15 18.19
C MET A 360 -10.44 -6.11 17.81
N GLY A 361 -11.33 -6.42 16.84
CA GLY A 361 -12.58 -5.67 16.63
C GLY A 361 -12.68 -4.93 15.29
N ASP A 362 -13.00 -3.64 15.36
CA ASP A 362 -13.19 -2.74 14.20
C ASP A 362 -11.87 -2.54 13.43
N GLY A 363 -11.94 -2.54 12.11
CA GLY A 363 -10.77 -2.33 11.26
C GLY A 363 -10.97 -2.79 9.82
N SER A 364 -9.85 -2.99 9.12
CA SER A 364 -9.83 -3.63 7.81
C SER A 364 -8.82 -4.75 7.77
N TYR A 365 -9.17 -5.85 7.11
CA TYR A 365 -8.37 -7.08 7.14
C TYR A 365 -8.08 -7.58 5.73
N PRO A 366 -6.81 -7.91 5.40
CA PRO A 366 -6.46 -8.50 4.12
C PRO A 366 -6.90 -9.96 4.07
N VAL A 367 -7.18 -10.42 2.86
CA VAL A 367 -7.36 -11.85 2.57
C VAL A 367 -6.21 -12.30 1.68
N TRP A 368 -5.59 -13.42 2.03
CA TRP A 368 -4.46 -14.00 1.30
C TRP A 368 -4.86 -15.31 0.64
N ILE A 369 -4.50 -15.50 -0.62
CA ILE A 369 -4.74 -16.72 -1.38
C ILE A 369 -3.48 -17.57 -1.32
N GLY A 370 -3.61 -18.78 -0.78
CA GLY A 370 -2.55 -19.78 -0.79
C GLY A 370 -2.52 -20.54 -2.11
N ARG A 371 -1.34 -20.84 -2.63
CA ARG A 371 -1.15 -21.61 -3.87
C ARG A 371 -0.15 -22.77 -3.72
N THR A 372 -0.41 -23.83 -4.47
CA THR A 372 0.54 -24.94 -4.66
C THR A 372 1.65 -24.57 -5.66
N THR A 373 2.63 -25.45 -5.84
CA THR A 373 3.67 -25.31 -6.88
C THR A 373 3.11 -25.27 -8.30
N GLU A 374 1.93 -25.87 -8.53
CA GLU A 374 1.21 -25.88 -9.80
C GLU A 374 0.29 -24.66 -9.95
N GLY A 375 0.20 -23.80 -8.93
CA GLY A 375 -0.65 -22.62 -8.92
C GLY A 375 -2.12 -22.90 -8.54
N GLU A 376 -2.46 -24.10 -8.06
CA GLU A 376 -3.81 -24.41 -7.57
C GLU A 376 -4.09 -23.65 -6.26
N VAL A 377 -5.32 -23.16 -6.06
CA VAL A 377 -5.72 -22.47 -4.81
C VAL A 377 -5.85 -23.50 -3.68
N THR A 378 -5.08 -23.32 -2.61
CA THR A 378 -5.14 -24.16 -1.40
C THR A 378 -6.16 -23.64 -0.40
N CYS A 379 -6.17 -22.33 -0.18
CA CYS A 379 -7.07 -21.68 0.75
C CYS A 379 -7.15 -20.16 0.52
N LEU A 380 -8.14 -19.53 1.16
CA LEU A 380 -8.17 -18.09 1.39
C LEU A 380 -8.09 -17.85 2.89
N VAL A 381 -7.18 -16.98 3.35
CA VAL A 381 -6.97 -16.66 4.76
C VAL A 381 -7.24 -15.18 4.99
N ALA A 382 -8.31 -14.87 5.74
CA ALA A 382 -8.50 -13.54 6.32
C ALA A 382 -7.56 -13.41 7.53
N ASP A 383 -6.50 -12.62 7.39
CA ASP A 383 -5.55 -12.33 8.47
C ASP A 383 -6.10 -11.18 9.31
N LEU A 384 -6.44 -11.46 10.58
CA LEU A 384 -7.01 -10.47 11.50
C LEU A 384 -5.94 -9.56 12.12
N LEU A 385 -4.69 -9.67 11.64
CA LEU A 385 -3.54 -8.84 11.97
C LEU A 385 -3.13 -8.81 13.44
N VAL A 386 -3.74 -9.65 14.29
CA VAL A 386 -3.52 -9.69 15.75
C VAL A 386 -2.05 -9.99 16.09
N LEU A 387 -1.39 -10.86 15.33
CA LEU A 387 0.00 -11.24 15.54
C LEU A 387 0.94 -10.75 14.43
N HIS A 388 0.48 -9.85 13.55
CA HIS A 388 1.23 -9.45 12.36
C HIS A 388 2.57 -8.77 12.69
N HIS A 389 2.59 -7.92 13.73
CA HIS A 389 3.79 -7.24 14.19
C HIS A 389 4.61 -8.04 15.21
N ALA A 390 4.08 -9.19 15.67
CA ALA A 390 4.76 -10.02 16.65
C ALA A 390 5.99 -10.73 16.06
N GLN A 391 6.93 -11.07 16.94
CA GLN A 391 8.12 -11.85 16.60
C GLN A 391 7.85 -13.34 16.84
N ALA A 392 8.04 -14.19 15.83
CA ALA A 392 7.95 -15.64 16.02
C ALA A 392 8.99 -16.14 17.05
N LEU A 393 8.56 -16.98 17.99
CA LEU A 393 9.37 -17.65 18.99
C LEU A 393 9.43 -19.16 18.71
N PRO A 394 10.49 -19.88 19.10
CA PRO A 394 10.46 -21.35 19.11
C PRO A 394 9.25 -21.86 19.92
N PRO A 395 8.53 -22.90 19.45
CA PRO A 395 8.85 -23.79 18.33
C PRO A 395 8.31 -23.35 16.95
N THR A 396 7.82 -22.11 16.79
CA THR A 396 7.30 -21.62 15.50
C THR A 396 8.34 -21.76 14.40
N VAL A 397 7.96 -22.46 13.34
CA VAL A 397 8.81 -22.66 12.17
C VAL A 397 8.85 -21.36 11.36
N PRO A 398 10.02 -20.93 10.86
CA PRO A 398 10.10 -19.80 9.95
C PRO A 398 9.24 -20.02 8.70
N ASP A 399 8.52 -18.98 8.30
CA ASP A 399 7.78 -18.98 7.05
C ASP A 399 8.76 -18.95 5.86
N THR A 400 8.64 -19.93 4.96
CA THR A 400 9.49 -20.06 3.76
C THR A 400 8.70 -19.87 2.47
N THR A 401 7.42 -19.52 2.57
CA THR A 401 6.54 -19.32 1.42
C THR A 401 6.94 -18.09 0.62
N ALA A 402 6.74 -18.16 -0.71
CA ALA A 402 6.97 -17.03 -1.59
C ALA A 402 5.78 -16.06 -1.58
N PHE A 403 6.04 -14.77 -1.80
CA PHE A 403 4.98 -13.79 -2.03
C PHE A 403 4.91 -13.45 -3.53
N LEU A 404 3.71 -13.58 -4.09
CA LEU A 404 3.42 -13.31 -5.49
C LEU A 404 2.62 -12.02 -5.63
N SER A 405 2.88 -11.29 -6.71
CA SER A 405 2.01 -10.19 -7.14
C SER A 405 0.83 -10.78 -7.94
N PRO A 406 -0.42 -10.38 -7.63
CA PRO A 406 -1.57 -10.79 -8.42
C PRO A 406 -1.39 -10.46 -9.91
N THR A 407 -1.85 -11.36 -10.77
CA THR A 407 -1.83 -11.13 -12.23
C THR A 407 -3.02 -10.25 -12.62
N MET A 408 -2.76 -9.09 -13.23
CA MET A 408 -3.82 -8.17 -13.62
C MET A 408 -4.28 -8.36 -15.07
N ALA A 409 -5.56 -8.09 -15.34
CA ALA A 409 -6.08 -7.97 -16.69
C ALA A 409 -5.63 -6.64 -17.32
N GLU A 410 -5.14 -6.67 -18.56
CA GLU A 410 -4.47 -5.56 -19.24
C GLU A 410 -5.38 -4.44 -19.76
N ASP A 411 -6.68 -4.47 -19.45
CA ASP A 411 -7.68 -3.64 -20.15
C ASP A 411 -7.94 -2.30 -19.42
N VAL A 412 -6.90 -1.48 -19.29
CA VAL A 412 -7.03 -0.07 -18.85
C VAL A 412 -6.94 0.85 -20.07
N PRO A 413 -7.91 1.77 -20.27
CA PRO A 413 -7.82 2.79 -21.32
C PRO A 413 -6.48 3.53 -21.26
N ARG A 414 -5.87 3.81 -22.41
CA ARG A 414 -4.58 4.52 -22.44
C ARG A 414 -4.78 5.98 -21.99
N PRO A 415 -4.24 6.39 -20.83
CA PRO A 415 -4.43 7.74 -20.32
C PRO A 415 -3.76 8.79 -21.20
N ARG A 416 -4.22 10.03 -21.12
CA ARG A 416 -3.57 11.20 -21.75
C ARG A 416 -2.59 11.84 -20.74
N PRO A 417 -1.28 11.56 -20.84
CA PRO A 417 -0.31 12.10 -19.90
C PRO A 417 -0.17 13.62 -20.07
N GLY A 418 -0.09 14.33 -18.95
CA GLY A 418 0.31 15.73 -18.91
C GLY A 418 1.83 15.86 -18.68
N ASN A 419 2.23 16.94 -18.03
CA ASN A 419 3.61 17.21 -17.63
C ASN A 419 3.69 17.54 -16.13
N ALA A 420 4.89 17.39 -15.56
CA ALA A 420 5.10 17.57 -14.12
C ALA A 420 4.80 19.01 -13.64
N GLN A 421 5.04 20.01 -14.49
CA GLN A 421 4.81 21.42 -14.15
C GLN A 421 3.32 21.69 -13.95
N ASP A 422 2.49 21.37 -14.95
CA ASP A 422 1.04 21.59 -14.89
C ASP A 422 0.40 20.78 -13.75
N ALA A 423 0.89 19.56 -13.50
CA ALA A 423 0.47 18.74 -12.36
C ALA A 423 0.81 19.42 -11.02
N ALA A 424 2.05 19.90 -10.85
CA ALA A 424 2.49 20.54 -9.62
C ALA A 424 1.76 21.87 -9.35
N GLU A 425 1.51 22.68 -10.39
CA GLU A 425 0.74 23.93 -10.30
C GLU A 425 -0.71 23.66 -9.88
N PHE A 426 -1.37 22.66 -10.50
CA PHE A 426 -2.74 22.27 -10.16
C PHE A 426 -2.86 21.77 -8.71
N ILE A 427 -1.96 20.86 -8.30
CA ILE A 427 -1.95 20.33 -6.92
C ILE A 427 -1.69 21.44 -5.91
N SER A 428 -0.76 22.37 -6.21
CA SER A 428 -0.46 23.49 -5.31
C SER A 428 -1.66 24.42 -5.11
N ALA A 429 -2.43 24.69 -6.17
CA ALA A 429 -3.68 25.45 -6.08
C ALA A 429 -4.71 24.73 -5.21
N MET A 430 -4.90 23.42 -5.42
CA MET A 430 -5.81 22.59 -4.61
C MET A 430 -5.42 22.59 -3.13
N VAL A 431 -4.13 22.46 -2.81
CA VAL A 431 -3.62 22.50 -1.43
C VAL A 431 -4.00 23.83 -0.76
N ALA A 432 -3.84 24.95 -1.47
CA ALA A 432 -4.19 26.27 -0.96
C ALA A 432 -5.71 26.38 -0.69
N GLU A 433 -6.54 25.95 -1.64
CA GLU A 433 -8.01 25.97 -1.50
C GLU A 433 -8.50 25.14 -0.32
N VAL A 434 -7.96 23.92 -0.14
CA VAL A 434 -8.34 23.04 0.97
C VAL A 434 -7.89 23.61 2.32
N ALA A 435 -6.69 24.19 2.37
CA ALA A 435 -6.19 24.85 3.57
C ALA A 435 -7.04 26.06 3.97
N ASP A 436 -7.40 26.92 3.01
CA ASP A 436 -8.24 28.09 3.24
C ASP A 436 -9.66 27.69 3.67
N PHE A 437 -10.23 26.66 3.03
CA PHE A 437 -11.52 26.10 3.43
C PHE A 437 -11.48 25.60 4.89
N LYS A 438 -10.44 24.85 5.28
CA LYS A 438 -10.31 24.37 6.66
C LYS A 438 -10.19 25.50 7.68
N GLU A 439 -9.46 26.56 7.34
CA GLU A 439 -9.37 27.75 8.19
C GLU A 439 -10.70 28.50 8.30
N SER A 440 -11.51 28.54 7.24
CA SER A 440 -12.85 29.13 7.29
C SER A 440 -13.81 28.37 8.22
N LEU A 441 -13.74 27.03 8.22
CA LEU A 441 -14.54 26.17 9.11
C LEU A 441 -14.22 26.37 10.60
N ARG A 442 -13.10 27.01 10.92
CA ARG A 442 -12.71 27.34 12.31
C ARG A 442 -13.16 28.71 12.77
N ARG A 443 -13.38 29.62 11.83
CA ARG A 443 -13.73 31.01 12.12
C ARG A 443 -15.24 31.22 12.24
N GLY A 444 -16.02 30.36 11.59
CA GLY A 444 -17.47 30.23 11.82
C GLY A 444 -17.74 29.23 12.92
#